data_AF-A0A2R6T4L9-F1
#
_entry.id   AF-A0A2R6T4L9-F1
#
_cell.length_a   1.000
_cell.length_b   1.000
_cell.length_c   1.000
_cell.angle_alpha   90.00
_cell.angle_beta   90.00
_cell.angle_gamma   90.00
#
_symmetry.space_group_name_H-M   'P 1'
#
loop_
_entity.id
_entity.type
_entity.pdbx_description
1 polymer ?
#
loop_
_entity_poly.entity_id
_entity_poly.type
_entity_poly.pdbx_seq_one_letter_code
_entity_poly.pdbx_strand_id
1 'polypeptide(L)'
;MALIHIVKKEFEDSIRSKNLWILTIIFVGLIAGGSLVMYFLPENSGFVGENLTSDNAIAALQGISSILVPLIGLMLGYNSISGEIDSGSYKTLFSLPNSRFDILFGKLLGRSFVVIIPILIAFAISSVIIFFLYDRFYLNNYIIFIILTILLALSFLSISIGFSAVVKTKNKAIGWAIGTYFLFLFIWDTIAMGVHYVSEGSIPFLSGNQTVPAWFAFFQRVTPNGAYGALSNSLMDLGNLGQFVDLTSLIAQETLPFYLTSPVFLALLLIWITTPPIFGYFFFESRDLV
;
A
#
# COMPACT_ATOMS: atom_id res chain seq x y z
N MET A 1 3.18 30.47 -4.30
CA MET A 1 4.10 30.13 -5.41
C MET A 1 5.08 29.01 -5.04
N ALA A 2 5.70 29.04 -3.85
CA ALA A 2 6.68 28.03 -3.44
C ALA A 2 6.19 26.56 -3.53
N LEU A 3 4.98 26.26 -3.06
CA LEU A 3 4.48 24.88 -3.00
C LEU A 3 4.36 24.21 -4.38
N ILE A 4 3.79 24.90 -5.37
CA ILE A 4 3.69 24.40 -6.75
C ILE A 4 5.06 24.17 -7.37
N HIS A 5 6.04 25.03 -7.10
CA HIS A 5 7.41 24.84 -7.57
C HIS A 5 8.07 23.60 -6.93
N ILE A 6 7.85 23.37 -5.63
CA ILE A 6 8.34 22.17 -4.93
C ILE A 6 7.72 20.91 -5.53
N VAL A 7 6.39 20.89 -5.70
CA VAL A 7 5.68 19.74 -6.29
C VAL A 7 6.20 19.45 -7.71
N LYS A 8 6.31 20.49 -8.56
CA LYS A 8 6.80 20.33 -9.93
C LYS A 8 8.24 19.81 -9.96
N LYS A 9 9.11 20.36 -9.12
CA LYS A 9 10.50 19.92 -9.01
C LYS A 9 10.60 18.45 -8.58
N GLU A 10 9.92 18.07 -7.50
CA GLU A 10 9.95 16.69 -7.00
C GLU A 10 9.42 15.70 -8.04
N PHE A 11 8.39 16.09 -8.79
CA PHE A 11 7.86 15.30 -9.89
C PHE A 11 8.90 15.11 -11.01
N GLU A 12 9.51 16.21 -11.48
CA GLU A 12 10.51 16.20 -12.56
C GLU A 12 11.79 15.43 -12.17
N ASP A 13 12.26 15.60 -10.94
CA ASP A 13 13.45 14.90 -10.43
C ASP A 13 13.18 13.40 -10.30
N SER A 14 12.00 13.02 -9.81
CA SER A 14 11.65 11.62 -9.63
C SER A 14 11.42 10.90 -10.95
N ILE A 15 10.70 11.51 -11.90
CA ILE A 15 10.40 10.89 -13.20
C ILE A 15 11.65 10.73 -14.09
N ARG A 16 12.74 11.43 -13.80
CA ARG A 16 14.04 11.25 -14.49
C ARG A 16 14.88 10.11 -13.91
N SER A 17 14.49 9.54 -12.76
CA SER A 17 15.24 8.47 -12.10
C SER A 17 15.14 7.14 -12.85
N LYS A 18 16.28 6.57 -13.25
CA LYS A 18 16.33 5.26 -13.92
C LYS A 18 15.74 4.14 -13.07
N ASN A 19 15.98 4.18 -11.76
CA ASN A 19 15.48 3.16 -10.82
C ASN A 19 13.94 3.18 -10.76
N LEU A 20 13.34 4.37 -10.86
CA LEU A 20 11.90 4.52 -10.91
C LEU A 20 11.32 3.87 -12.18
N TRP A 21 11.92 4.12 -13.34
CA TRP A 21 11.48 3.50 -14.59
C TRP A 21 11.60 1.97 -14.56
N ILE A 22 12.67 1.43 -13.99
CA ILE A 22 12.83 -0.03 -13.84
C ILE A 22 11.69 -0.60 -12.97
N LEU A 23 11.42 0.00 -11.82
CA LEU A 23 10.32 -0.43 -10.95
C LEU A 23 8.95 -0.29 -11.62
N THR A 24 8.71 0.81 -12.34
CA THR A 24 7.47 1.03 -13.09
C THR A 24 7.29 -0.01 -14.20
N ILE A 25 8.33 -0.31 -14.98
CA ILE A 25 8.27 -1.31 -16.05
C ILE A 25 8.00 -2.69 -15.47
N ILE A 26 8.68 -3.06 -14.38
CA ILE A 26 8.44 -4.33 -13.68
C ILE A 26 7.00 -4.39 -13.17
N PHE A 27 6.51 -3.33 -12.53
CA PHE A 27 5.15 -3.27 -12.01
C PHE A 27 4.11 -3.39 -13.14
N VAL A 28 4.22 -2.59 -14.19
CA VAL A 28 3.34 -2.65 -15.37
C VAL A 28 3.38 -4.03 -16.02
N GLY A 29 4.58 -4.60 -16.18
CA GLY A 29 4.76 -5.93 -16.77
C GLY A 29 4.14 -7.04 -15.92
N LEU A 30 4.27 -6.98 -14.59
CA LEU A 30 3.66 -7.96 -13.68
C LEU A 30 2.15 -7.81 -13.59
N ILE A 31 1.61 -6.59 -13.63
CA ILE A 31 0.16 -6.35 -13.67
C ILE A 31 -0.43 -6.83 -15.01
N ALA A 32 0.19 -6.47 -16.14
CA ALA A 32 -0.24 -6.96 -17.46
C ALA A 32 -0.14 -8.49 -17.56
N GLY A 33 0.98 -9.07 -17.12
CA GLY A 33 1.20 -10.51 -17.07
C GLY A 33 0.21 -11.22 -16.14
N GLY A 34 -0.04 -10.67 -14.95
CA GLY A 34 -1.01 -11.19 -13.99
C GLY A 34 -2.43 -11.24 -14.55
N SER A 35 -2.83 -10.24 -15.36
CA SER A 35 -4.10 -10.27 -16.09
C SER A 35 -4.13 -11.27 -17.26
N LEU A 36 -2.99 -11.78 -17.73
CA LEU A 36 -2.98 -12.86 -18.72
C LEU A 36 -3.02 -14.24 -18.05
N VAL A 37 -2.43 -14.37 -16.85
CA VAL A 37 -2.36 -15.66 -16.13
C VAL A 37 -3.74 -16.27 -15.92
N MET A 38 -4.76 -15.48 -15.54
CA MET A 38 -6.10 -16.04 -15.33
C MET A 38 -6.77 -16.55 -16.60
N TYR A 39 -6.42 -16.01 -17.77
CA TYR A 39 -6.93 -16.48 -19.06
C TYR A 39 -6.33 -17.84 -19.46
N PHE A 40 -5.06 -18.09 -19.10
CA PHE A 40 -4.39 -19.36 -19.41
C PHE A 40 -4.60 -20.45 -18.36
N LEU A 41 -5.29 -20.14 -17.26
CA LEU A 41 -5.59 -21.13 -16.23
C LEU A 41 -6.69 -22.09 -16.72
N PRO A 42 -6.57 -23.41 -16.44
CA PRO A 42 -7.64 -24.35 -16.76
C PRO A 42 -8.94 -23.98 -16.03
N GLU A 43 -10.09 -24.20 -16.68
CA GLU A 43 -11.43 -23.98 -16.09
C GLU A 43 -11.60 -24.74 -14.76
N ASN A 44 -10.93 -25.89 -14.62
CA ASN A 44 -10.99 -26.74 -13.42
C ASN A 44 -10.03 -26.30 -12.30
N SER A 45 -9.38 -25.15 -12.43
CA SER A 45 -8.36 -24.68 -11.48
C SER A 45 -8.94 -24.23 -10.13
N GLY A 46 -10.26 -24.05 -10.02
CA GLY A 46 -10.92 -23.52 -8.83
C GLY A 46 -10.76 -21.99 -8.68
N PHE A 47 -9.95 -21.35 -9.52
CA PHE A 47 -9.76 -19.90 -9.58
C PHE A 47 -10.57 -19.24 -10.69
N VAL A 48 -11.03 -20.04 -11.66
CA VAL A 48 -11.91 -19.63 -12.76
C VAL A 48 -13.25 -20.33 -12.50
N GLY A 49 -14.33 -19.54 -12.35
CA GLY A 49 -15.67 -20.08 -12.18
C GLY A 49 -16.27 -20.53 -13.50
N GLU A 50 -17.61 -20.53 -13.60
CA GLU A 50 -18.31 -20.81 -14.86
C GLU A 50 -17.95 -19.82 -15.98
N ASN A 51 -17.60 -18.58 -15.62
CA ASN A 51 -17.14 -17.55 -16.56
C ASN A 51 -15.87 -16.90 -16.02
N LEU A 52 -14.99 -16.49 -16.93
CA LEU A 52 -13.80 -15.72 -16.61
C LEU A 52 -14.15 -14.23 -16.53
N THR A 53 -14.06 -13.64 -15.34
CA THR A 53 -14.48 -12.26 -15.09
C THR A 53 -13.35 -11.38 -14.57
N SER A 54 -13.52 -10.06 -14.66
CA SER A 54 -12.54 -9.10 -14.12
C SER A 54 -12.24 -9.34 -12.64
N ASP A 55 -13.17 -9.91 -11.87
CA ASP A 55 -12.97 -10.17 -10.44
C ASP A 55 -11.95 -11.29 -10.20
N ASN A 56 -11.90 -12.28 -11.09
CA ASN A 56 -10.82 -13.27 -11.12
C ASN A 56 -9.47 -12.57 -11.36
N ALA A 57 -9.40 -11.63 -12.30
CA ALA A 57 -8.17 -10.85 -12.53
C ALA A 57 -7.80 -10.04 -11.29
N ILE A 58 -8.76 -9.31 -10.71
CA ILE A 58 -8.56 -8.47 -9.51
C ILE A 58 -7.95 -9.29 -8.38
N ALA A 59 -8.42 -10.53 -8.14
CA ALA A 59 -7.84 -11.41 -7.12
C ALA A 59 -6.34 -11.67 -7.31
N ALA A 60 -5.89 -11.98 -8.53
CA ALA A 60 -4.46 -12.15 -8.82
C ALA A 60 -3.69 -10.83 -8.70
N LEU A 61 -4.25 -9.75 -9.28
CA LEU A 61 -3.63 -8.43 -9.25
C LEU A 61 -3.52 -7.87 -7.84
N GLN A 62 -4.43 -8.25 -6.95
CA GLN A 62 -4.39 -7.88 -5.54
C GLN A 62 -3.17 -8.46 -4.82
N GLY A 63 -2.84 -9.72 -5.08
CA GLY A 63 -1.63 -10.35 -4.53
C GLY A 63 -0.36 -9.65 -5.00
N ILE A 64 -0.26 -9.36 -6.30
CA ILE A 64 0.84 -8.61 -6.88
C ILE A 64 0.93 -7.20 -6.28
N SER A 65 -0.21 -6.50 -6.19
CA SER A 65 -0.27 -5.13 -5.65
C SER A 65 0.08 -5.08 -4.17
N SER A 66 -0.37 -6.06 -3.38
CA SER A 66 -0.08 -6.16 -1.95
C SER A 66 1.42 -6.31 -1.66
N ILE A 67 2.21 -6.81 -2.62
CA ILE A 67 3.66 -6.99 -2.46
C ILE A 67 4.41 -5.80 -3.06
N LEU A 68 4.12 -5.45 -4.31
CA LEU A 68 4.91 -4.46 -5.05
C LEU A 68 4.60 -3.02 -4.65
N VAL A 69 3.35 -2.69 -4.37
CA VAL A 69 2.95 -1.30 -4.07
C VAL A 69 3.59 -0.80 -2.79
N PRO A 70 3.64 -1.57 -1.68
CA PRO A 70 4.43 -1.21 -0.51
C PRO A 70 5.89 -0.93 -0.82
N LEU A 71 6.53 -1.82 -1.60
CA LEU A 71 7.93 -1.68 -1.98
C LEU A 71 8.17 -0.39 -2.79
N ILE A 72 7.32 -0.11 -3.77
CA ILE A 72 7.40 1.11 -4.59
C ILE A 72 7.21 2.36 -3.72
N GLY A 73 6.18 2.40 -2.87
CA GLY A 73 5.95 3.53 -1.97
C GLY A 73 7.14 3.80 -1.04
N LEU A 74 7.71 2.74 -0.47
CA LEU A 74 8.89 2.83 0.38
C LEU A 74 10.14 3.30 -0.39
N MET A 75 10.41 2.72 -1.56
CA MET A 75 11.54 3.09 -2.42
C MET A 75 11.42 4.50 -3.01
N LEU A 76 10.20 5.00 -3.20
CA LEU A 76 9.97 6.38 -3.62
C LEU A 76 10.13 7.37 -2.47
N GLY A 77 9.86 7.01 -1.22
CA GLY A 77 9.94 7.95 -0.10
C GLY A 77 11.26 7.97 0.67
N TYR A 78 12.07 6.89 0.63
CA TYR A 78 13.11 6.69 1.66
C TYR A 78 14.19 7.78 1.66
N ASN A 79 14.47 8.38 0.50
CA ASN A 79 15.49 9.41 0.35
C ASN A 79 14.91 10.84 0.24
N SER A 80 13.62 11.03 0.51
CA SER A 80 12.94 12.30 0.25
C SER A 80 13.50 13.48 1.04
N ILE A 81 13.90 13.23 2.28
CA ILE A 81 14.46 14.23 3.20
C ILE A 81 15.90 13.86 3.55
N SER A 82 16.14 12.62 3.97
CA SER A 82 17.49 12.18 4.35
C SER A 82 18.53 12.34 3.23
N GLY A 83 18.13 12.22 1.96
CA GLY A 83 19.02 12.44 0.82
C GLY A 83 19.43 13.90 0.63
N GLU A 84 18.55 14.84 0.96
CA GLU A 84 18.85 16.28 0.90
C GLU A 84 19.71 16.73 2.08
N ILE A 85 19.54 16.10 3.24
CA ILE A 85 20.38 16.30 4.42
C ILE A 85 21.80 15.78 4.11
N ASP A 86 21.93 14.55 3.61
CA ASP A 86 23.24 13.94 3.30
C ASP A 86 24.00 14.69 2.21
N SER A 87 23.29 15.25 1.22
CA SER A 87 23.92 16.01 0.12
C SER A 87 24.21 17.48 0.47
N GLY A 88 23.79 17.95 1.65
CA GLY A 88 23.95 19.35 2.08
C GLY A 88 23.04 20.36 1.35
N SER A 89 22.24 19.90 0.38
CA SER A 89 21.29 20.72 -0.40
C SER A 89 20.22 21.38 0.47
N TYR A 90 19.99 20.83 1.67
CA TYR A 90 19.12 21.39 2.69
C TYR A 90 19.39 22.87 3.01
N LYS A 91 20.66 23.29 3.03
CA LYS A 91 21.05 24.67 3.38
C LYS A 91 20.56 25.70 2.33
N THR A 92 20.39 25.27 1.08
CA THR A 92 19.89 26.11 -0.02
C THR A 92 18.35 26.18 -0.05
N LEU A 93 17.66 25.22 0.58
CA LEU A 93 16.19 25.21 0.69
C LEU A 93 15.68 26.18 1.77
N PHE A 94 16.49 26.44 2.81
CA PHE A 94 16.18 27.36 3.92
C PHE A 94 16.66 28.80 3.72
N SER A 95 17.36 29.10 2.62
CA SER A 95 17.66 30.48 2.24
C SER A 95 16.43 31.21 1.67
N LEU A 96 15.34 30.49 1.41
CA LEU A 96 14.03 30.99 0.98
C LEU A 96 13.01 30.85 2.12
N PRO A 97 12.04 31.77 2.26
CA PRO A 97 11.07 31.79 3.36
C PRO A 97 9.97 30.74 3.18
N ASN A 98 10.35 29.46 3.12
CA ASN A 98 9.42 28.34 3.00
C ASN A 98 9.15 27.74 4.39
N SER A 99 7.89 27.50 4.72
CA SER A 99 7.54 26.76 5.93
C SER A 99 8.05 25.32 5.83
N ARG A 100 8.54 24.76 6.94
CA ARG A 100 8.89 23.33 7.05
C ARG A 100 7.72 22.42 6.66
N PHE A 101 6.49 22.88 6.91
CA PHE A 101 5.26 22.21 6.51
C PHE A 101 5.08 22.19 4.99
N ASP A 102 5.31 23.32 4.32
CA ASP A 102 5.18 23.43 2.85
C ASP A 102 6.16 22.51 2.12
N ILE A 103 7.36 22.32 2.67
CA ILE A 103 8.37 21.41 2.13
C ILE A 103 7.87 19.96 2.24
N LEU A 104 7.43 19.54 3.43
CA LEU A 104 6.98 18.16 3.65
C LEU A 104 5.72 17.83 2.82
N PHE A 105 4.73 18.71 2.85
CA PHE A 105 3.48 18.53 2.13
C PHE A 105 3.68 18.60 0.61
N GLY A 106 4.52 19.54 0.14
CA GLY A 106 4.91 19.62 -1.28
C GLY A 106 5.63 18.36 -1.76
N LYS A 107 6.52 17.78 -0.94
CA LYS A 107 7.19 16.51 -1.25
C LYS A 107 6.20 15.35 -1.32
N LEU A 108 5.29 15.25 -0.36
CA LEU A 108 4.26 14.21 -0.35
C LEU A 108 3.39 14.31 -1.60
N LEU A 109 2.88 15.49 -1.93
CA LEU A 109 2.05 15.71 -3.12
C LEU A 109 2.81 15.42 -4.42
N GLY A 110 4.03 15.94 -4.57
CA GLY A 110 4.86 15.70 -5.76
C GLY A 110 5.11 14.21 -6.00
N ARG A 111 5.50 13.48 -4.94
CA ARG A 111 5.76 12.03 -5.03
C ARG A 111 4.48 11.19 -5.13
N SER A 112 3.34 11.73 -4.70
CA SER A 112 2.03 11.08 -4.89
C SER A 112 1.71 10.95 -6.38
N PHE A 113 1.89 12.02 -7.18
CA PHE A 113 1.69 11.92 -8.64
C PHE A 113 2.65 10.93 -9.29
N VAL A 114 3.90 10.92 -8.83
CA VAL A 114 4.94 10.01 -9.32
C VAL A 114 4.57 8.54 -9.11
N VAL A 115 3.91 8.19 -8.00
CA VAL A 115 3.46 6.81 -7.74
C VAL A 115 2.11 6.49 -8.39
N ILE A 116 1.18 7.45 -8.43
CA ILE A 116 -0.17 7.25 -8.97
C ILE A 116 -0.15 7.02 -10.48
N ILE A 117 0.68 7.76 -11.23
CA ILE A 117 0.70 7.65 -12.71
C ILE A 117 1.07 6.23 -13.18
N PRO A 118 2.17 5.61 -12.72
CA PRO A 118 2.48 4.21 -13.01
C PRO A 118 1.35 3.24 -12.66
N ILE A 119 0.69 3.44 -11.51
CA ILE A 119 -0.44 2.61 -11.07
C ILE A 119 -1.59 2.70 -12.07
N LEU A 120 -1.96 3.92 -12.47
CA LEU A 120 -3.02 4.14 -13.46
C LEU A 120 -2.65 3.56 -14.82
N ILE A 121 -1.39 3.69 -15.27
CA ILE A 121 -0.93 3.12 -16.55
C ILE A 121 -1.00 1.59 -16.51
N ALA A 122 -0.51 0.97 -15.44
CA ALA A 122 -0.53 -0.48 -15.29
C ALA A 122 -1.96 -1.03 -15.34
N PHE A 123 -2.87 -0.41 -14.58
CA PHE A 123 -4.27 -0.83 -14.55
C PHE A 123 -5.06 -0.44 -15.80
N ALA A 124 -4.68 0.62 -16.51
CA ALA A 124 -5.25 0.92 -17.82
C ALA A 124 -4.88 -0.18 -18.83
N ILE A 125 -3.61 -0.57 -18.89
CA ILE A 125 -3.15 -1.67 -19.75
C ILE A 125 -3.86 -2.98 -19.39
N SER A 126 -3.91 -3.31 -18.10
CA SER A 126 -4.62 -4.49 -17.62
C SER A 126 -6.12 -4.45 -17.94
N SER A 127 -6.77 -3.29 -17.85
CA SER A 127 -8.19 -3.15 -18.19
C SER A 127 -8.46 -3.45 -19.67
N VAL A 128 -7.55 -3.04 -20.56
CA VAL A 128 -7.62 -3.36 -21.99
C VAL A 128 -7.49 -4.87 -22.20
N ILE A 129 -6.53 -5.51 -21.54
CA ILE A 129 -6.34 -6.97 -21.62
C ILE A 129 -7.61 -7.70 -21.16
N ILE A 130 -8.13 -7.34 -19.98
CA ILE A 130 -9.31 -7.98 -19.40
C ILE A 130 -10.53 -7.76 -20.32
N PHE A 131 -10.74 -6.54 -20.81
CA PHE A 131 -11.88 -6.22 -21.66
C PHE A 131 -11.93 -7.06 -22.95
N PHE A 132 -10.77 -7.41 -23.53
CA PHE A 132 -10.71 -8.19 -24.77
C PHE A 132 -10.69 -9.70 -24.56
N LEU A 133 -10.21 -10.19 -23.42
CA LEU A 133 -9.99 -11.62 -23.18
C LEU A 133 -10.99 -12.28 -22.23
N TYR A 134 -11.73 -11.49 -21.44
CA TYR A 134 -12.60 -12.00 -20.39
C TYR A 134 -14.07 -11.86 -20.79
N ASP A 135 -14.91 -12.74 -20.26
CA ASP A 135 -16.34 -12.80 -20.60
C ASP A 135 -17.11 -11.60 -20.05
N ARG A 136 -16.66 -11.06 -18.90
CA ARG A 136 -17.34 -9.95 -18.22
C ARG A 136 -16.40 -9.03 -17.47
N PHE A 137 -16.65 -7.73 -17.62
CA PHE A 137 -15.93 -6.66 -16.95
C PHE A 137 -16.82 -5.93 -15.93
N TYR A 138 -16.53 -6.10 -14.64
CA TYR A 138 -17.19 -5.41 -13.54
C TYR A 138 -16.49 -4.07 -13.25
N LEU A 139 -16.92 -3.02 -13.95
CA LEU A 139 -16.30 -1.70 -13.87
C LEU A 139 -16.25 -1.13 -12.44
N ASN A 140 -17.31 -1.33 -11.66
CA ASN A 140 -17.38 -0.83 -10.28
C ASN A 140 -16.28 -1.43 -9.40
N ASN A 141 -16.14 -2.76 -9.41
CA ASN A 141 -15.10 -3.46 -8.66
C ASN A 141 -13.71 -3.05 -9.13
N TYR A 142 -13.51 -2.92 -10.43
CA TYR A 142 -12.21 -2.49 -10.97
C TYR A 142 -11.83 -1.06 -10.54
N ILE A 143 -12.77 -0.12 -10.51
CA ILE A 143 -12.53 1.24 -10.01
C ILE A 143 -12.21 1.24 -8.52
N ILE A 144 -12.98 0.50 -7.71
CA ILE A 144 -12.73 0.35 -6.26
C ILE A 144 -11.31 -0.19 -6.04
N PHE A 145 -10.93 -1.23 -6.78
CA PHE A 145 -9.60 -1.83 -6.71
C PHE A 145 -8.48 -0.83 -7.00
N ILE A 146 -8.61 0.00 -8.05
CA ILE A 146 -7.63 1.05 -8.38
C ILE A 146 -7.52 2.06 -7.24
N ILE A 147 -8.65 2.53 -6.71
CA ILE A 147 -8.69 3.53 -5.62
C ILE A 147 -8.02 2.97 -4.36
N LEU A 148 -8.36 1.74 -3.96
CA LEU A 148 -7.76 1.09 -2.79
C LEU A 148 -6.26 0.88 -2.97
N THR A 149 -5.81 0.53 -4.18
CA THR A 149 -4.39 0.35 -4.48
C THR A 149 -3.62 1.68 -4.43
N ILE A 150 -4.24 2.77 -4.87
CA ILE A 150 -3.69 4.13 -4.71
C ILE A 150 -3.57 4.48 -3.22
N LEU A 151 -4.60 4.23 -2.41
CA LEU A 151 -4.55 4.50 -0.96
C LEU A 151 -3.45 3.68 -0.27
N LEU A 152 -3.25 2.42 -0.67
CA LEU A 152 -2.14 1.59 -0.20
C LEU A 152 -0.79 2.21 -0.56
N ALA A 153 -0.61 2.64 -1.81
CA ALA A 153 0.61 3.30 -2.28
C ALA A 153 0.92 4.57 -1.48
N LEU A 154 -0.10 5.41 -1.27
CA LEU A 154 0.02 6.64 -0.49
C LEU A 154 0.33 6.37 0.97
N SER A 155 -0.20 5.30 1.56
CA SER A 155 0.10 4.90 2.95
C SER A 155 1.59 4.59 3.10
N PHE A 156 2.14 3.73 2.24
CA PHE A 156 3.57 3.38 2.30
C PHE A 156 4.50 4.53 1.90
N LEU A 157 4.10 5.36 0.94
CA LEU A 157 4.82 6.58 0.62
C LEU A 157 4.88 7.53 1.82
N SER A 158 3.75 7.70 2.52
CA SER A 158 3.64 8.54 3.71
C SER A 158 4.50 8.03 4.85
N ILE A 159 4.45 6.72 5.12
CA ILE A 159 5.34 6.05 6.09
C ILE A 159 6.81 6.32 5.74
N SER A 160 7.19 6.12 4.48
CA SER A 160 8.56 6.30 4.02
C SER A 160 9.07 7.73 4.16
N ILE A 161 8.25 8.71 3.77
CA ILE A 161 8.57 10.14 3.92
C ILE A 161 8.63 10.54 5.40
N GLY A 162 7.71 10.03 6.23
CA GLY A 162 7.73 10.27 7.68
C GLY A 162 9.04 9.79 8.33
N PHE A 163 9.47 8.56 8.02
CA PHE A 163 10.72 8.03 8.53
C PHE A 163 11.96 8.70 7.94
N SER A 164 11.94 9.13 6.68
CA SER A 164 13.07 9.83 6.06
C SER A 164 13.37 11.17 6.75
N ALA A 165 12.38 11.80 7.39
CA ALA A 165 12.54 12.99 8.21
C ALA A 165 13.28 12.72 9.54
N VAL A 166 13.12 11.50 10.08
CA VAL A 166 13.66 11.13 11.40
C VAL A 166 15.13 10.73 11.30
N VAL A 167 15.49 9.99 10.27
CA VAL A 167 16.85 9.45 10.08
C VAL A 167 17.82 10.54 9.58
N LYS A 168 19.09 10.44 10.01
CA LYS A 168 20.14 11.40 9.61
C LYS A 168 20.88 11.02 8.33
N THR A 169 20.81 9.75 7.92
CA THR A 169 21.58 9.24 6.78
C THR A 169 20.74 8.34 5.88
N LYS A 170 21.07 8.35 4.59
CA LYS A 170 20.44 7.54 3.53
C LYS A 170 20.54 6.05 3.82
N ASN A 171 21.68 5.57 4.33
CA ASN A 171 21.84 4.15 4.67
C ASN A 171 20.86 3.73 5.79
N LYS A 172 20.64 4.58 6.79
CA LYS A 172 19.64 4.32 7.84
C LYS A 172 18.23 4.36 7.28
N ALA A 173 17.94 5.29 6.37
CA ALA A 173 16.65 5.38 5.70
C ALA A 173 16.32 4.11 4.89
N ILE A 174 17.31 3.56 4.17
CA ILE A 174 17.18 2.29 3.45
C ILE A 174 16.87 1.15 4.43
N GLY A 175 17.62 1.07 5.54
CA GLY A 175 17.39 0.06 6.58
C GLY A 175 15.96 0.12 7.15
N TRP A 176 15.44 1.32 7.40
CA TRP A 176 14.05 1.52 7.83
C TRP A 176 13.04 1.14 6.77
N ALA A 177 13.26 1.50 5.51
CA ALA A 177 12.38 1.11 4.42
C ALA A 177 12.29 -0.42 4.30
N ILE A 178 13.42 -1.12 4.34
CA ILE A 178 13.47 -2.58 4.33
C ILE A 178 12.78 -3.15 5.59
N GLY A 179 13.10 -2.63 6.77
CA GLY A 179 12.51 -3.08 8.03
C GLY A 179 10.99 -2.95 8.04
N THR A 180 10.46 -1.80 7.63
CA THR A 180 9.01 -1.55 7.52
C THR A 180 8.34 -2.47 6.50
N TYR A 181 9.00 -2.72 5.37
CA TYR A 181 8.50 -3.65 4.36
C TYR A 181 8.33 -5.06 4.94
N PHE A 182 9.38 -5.63 5.54
CA PHE A 182 9.31 -6.95 6.16
C PHE A 182 8.39 -6.97 7.38
N LEU A 183 8.33 -5.86 8.14
CA LEU A 183 7.46 -5.73 9.29
C LEU A 183 6.00 -5.98 8.89
N PHE A 184 5.49 -5.23 7.92
CA PHE A 184 4.08 -5.34 7.55
C PHE A 184 3.77 -6.50 6.62
N LEU A 185 4.75 -7.00 5.86
CA LEU A 185 4.50 -8.10 4.93
C LEU A 185 4.60 -9.49 5.57
N PHE A 186 5.41 -9.66 6.62
CA PHE A 186 5.67 -10.99 7.21
C PHE A 186 5.66 -11.00 8.74
N ILE A 187 6.35 -10.04 9.36
CA ILE A 187 6.59 -10.08 10.80
C ILE A 187 5.30 -9.77 11.57
N TRP A 188 4.44 -8.88 11.06
CA TRP A 188 3.20 -8.48 11.71
C TRP A 188 2.25 -9.67 11.91
N ASP A 189 2.08 -10.50 10.88
CA ASP A 189 1.25 -11.70 10.98
C ASP A 189 1.81 -12.66 12.02
N THR A 190 3.14 -12.80 12.08
CA THR A 190 3.82 -13.61 13.11
C THR A 190 3.60 -13.05 14.52
N ILE A 191 3.68 -11.73 14.68
CA ILE A 191 3.40 -11.03 15.95
C ILE A 191 1.95 -11.28 16.35
N ALA A 192 0.99 -11.11 15.44
CA ALA A 192 -0.42 -11.35 15.70
C ALA A 192 -0.67 -12.78 16.17
N MET A 193 -0.10 -13.78 15.49
CA MET A 193 -0.20 -15.19 15.89
C MET A 193 0.39 -15.43 17.28
N GLY A 194 1.53 -14.81 17.61
CA GLY A 194 2.12 -14.87 18.95
C GLY A 194 1.24 -14.25 20.03
N VAL A 195 0.63 -13.09 19.76
CA VAL A 195 -0.32 -12.45 20.68
C VAL A 195 -1.56 -13.33 20.90
N HIS A 196 -2.07 -13.96 19.85
CA HIS A 196 -3.16 -14.94 19.97
C HIS A 196 -2.76 -16.16 20.81
N TYR A 197 -1.57 -16.71 20.58
CA TYR A 197 -1.09 -17.86 21.34
C TYR A 197 -0.99 -17.55 22.85
N VAL A 198 -0.50 -16.37 23.21
CA VAL A 198 -0.39 -15.96 24.62
C VAL A 198 -1.77 -15.72 25.27
N SER A 199 -2.74 -15.22 24.51
CA SER A 199 -4.09 -14.89 25.03
C SER A 199 -5.04 -16.08 25.06
N GLU A 200 -5.03 -16.90 24.02
CA GLU A 200 -5.99 -18.00 23.80
C GLU A 200 -5.36 -19.40 23.97
N GLY A 201 -4.05 -19.48 24.24
CA GLY A 201 -3.33 -20.74 24.46
C GLY A 201 -3.14 -21.62 23.22
N SER A 202 -3.53 -21.14 22.03
CA SER A 202 -3.47 -21.88 20.78
C SER A 202 -3.08 -20.99 19.60
N ILE A 203 -2.47 -21.60 18.58
CA ILE A 203 -2.17 -20.91 17.32
C ILE A 203 -3.39 -21.06 16.39
N PRO A 204 -3.91 -19.96 15.83
CA PRO A 204 -5.00 -19.99 14.85
C PRO A 204 -4.69 -20.93 13.69
N PHE A 205 -5.71 -21.61 13.16
CA PHE A 205 -5.65 -22.49 11.98
C PHE A 205 -4.81 -23.77 12.12
N LEU A 206 -3.85 -23.83 13.05
CA LEU A 206 -3.06 -25.04 13.35
C LEU A 206 -3.77 -25.97 14.35
N SER A 207 -4.65 -25.41 15.17
CA SER A 207 -5.41 -26.14 16.20
C SER A 207 -6.66 -26.87 15.66
N GLY A 208 -6.88 -26.82 14.34
CA GLY A 208 -8.10 -27.34 13.69
C GLY A 208 -9.30 -26.40 13.80
N ASN A 209 -9.21 -25.33 14.61
CA ASN A 209 -10.22 -24.28 14.64
C ASN A 209 -10.02 -23.33 13.44
N GLN A 210 -11.06 -23.20 12.61
CA GLN A 210 -11.06 -22.28 11.46
C GLN A 210 -11.52 -20.87 11.83
N THR A 211 -12.02 -20.69 13.05
CA THR A 211 -12.53 -19.42 13.54
C THR A 211 -11.52 -18.76 14.47
N VAL A 212 -11.52 -17.43 14.50
CA VAL A 212 -10.65 -16.63 15.36
C VAL A 212 -11.44 -15.55 16.08
N PRO A 213 -10.99 -15.12 17.28
CA PRO A 213 -11.59 -13.99 17.97
C PRO A 213 -11.60 -12.72 17.11
N ALA A 214 -12.66 -11.93 17.22
CA ALA A 214 -12.81 -10.70 16.43
C ALA A 214 -11.68 -9.68 16.67
N TRP A 215 -11.16 -9.59 17.90
CA TRP A 215 -10.04 -8.71 18.22
C TRP A 215 -8.77 -9.09 17.45
N PHE A 216 -8.54 -10.39 17.22
CA PHE A 216 -7.38 -10.90 16.49
C PHE A 216 -7.52 -10.58 15.01
N ALA A 217 -8.72 -10.81 14.43
CA ALA A 217 -9.01 -10.45 13.05
C ALA A 217 -8.77 -8.96 12.78
N PHE A 218 -9.13 -8.10 13.74
CA PHE A 218 -8.86 -6.67 13.68
C PHE A 218 -7.36 -6.37 13.78
N PHE A 219 -6.67 -6.96 14.77
CA PHE A 219 -5.24 -6.72 15.02
C PHE A 219 -4.37 -7.05 13.80
N GLN A 220 -4.65 -8.15 13.09
CA GLN A 220 -3.98 -8.48 11.82
C GLN A 220 -4.18 -7.39 10.75
N ARG A 221 -5.32 -6.69 10.78
CA ARG A 221 -5.75 -5.73 9.77
C ARG A 221 -5.45 -4.28 10.09
N VAL A 222 -4.77 -4.00 11.21
CA VAL A 222 -4.32 -2.65 11.57
C VAL A 222 -3.27 -2.11 10.59
N THR A 223 -2.55 -2.98 9.89
CA THR A 223 -1.53 -2.60 8.90
C THR A 223 -2.16 -2.02 7.62
N PRO A 224 -1.42 -1.21 6.84
CA PRO A 224 -1.93 -0.73 5.55
C PRO A 224 -2.34 -1.88 4.61
N ASN A 225 -1.54 -2.96 4.55
CA ASN A 225 -1.85 -4.15 3.77
C ASN A 225 -3.13 -4.85 4.24
N GLY A 226 -3.27 -5.02 5.55
CA GLY A 226 -4.43 -5.68 6.13
C GLY A 226 -5.73 -4.87 5.95
N ALA A 227 -5.67 -3.54 6.12
CA ALA A 227 -6.80 -2.65 5.88
C ALA A 227 -7.19 -2.62 4.40
N TYR A 228 -6.21 -2.58 3.49
CA TYR A 228 -6.42 -2.71 2.04
C TYR A 228 -7.13 -4.02 1.68
N GLY A 229 -6.66 -5.15 2.21
CA GLY A 229 -7.26 -6.45 2.00
C GLY A 229 -8.70 -6.53 2.53
N ALA A 230 -8.92 -6.04 3.74
CA ALA A 230 -10.25 -6.03 4.36
C ALA A 230 -11.27 -5.19 3.58
N LEU A 231 -10.88 -4.00 3.15
CA LEU A 231 -11.73 -3.14 2.31
C LEU A 231 -12.05 -3.80 0.98
N SER A 232 -11.04 -4.41 0.35
CA SER A 232 -11.18 -5.05 -0.94
C SER A 232 -12.28 -6.12 -0.94
N ASN A 233 -12.31 -7.03 0.05
CA ASN A 233 -13.39 -8.04 0.07
C ASN A 233 -14.73 -7.39 0.42
N SER A 234 -14.74 -6.47 1.40
CA SER A 234 -16.00 -5.90 1.88
C SER A 234 -16.71 -5.02 0.84
N LEU A 235 -15.96 -4.34 -0.05
CA LEU A 235 -16.52 -3.38 -1.00
C LEU A 235 -16.76 -3.98 -2.39
N MET A 236 -16.03 -5.02 -2.76
CA MET A 236 -16.14 -5.64 -4.09
C MET A 236 -16.88 -6.97 -4.09
N ASP A 237 -17.13 -7.55 -2.91
CA ASP A 237 -17.82 -8.83 -2.74
C ASP A 237 -17.22 -9.94 -3.64
N LEU A 238 -15.90 -10.07 -3.61
CA LEU A 238 -15.16 -11.03 -4.43
C LEU A 238 -15.45 -12.51 -4.03
N GLY A 239 -16.27 -12.74 -3.00
CA GLY A 239 -16.56 -14.06 -2.47
C GLY A 239 -15.29 -14.87 -2.20
N ASN A 240 -15.27 -16.13 -2.66
CA ASN A 240 -14.11 -17.03 -2.53
C ASN A 240 -12.95 -16.72 -3.49
N LEU A 241 -13.10 -15.76 -4.41
CA LEU A 241 -12.02 -15.35 -5.31
C LEU A 241 -11.02 -14.43 -4.60
N GLY A 242 -11.47 -13.69 -3.57
CA GLY A 242 -10.59 -12.81 -2.80
C GLY A 242 -9.47 -13.59 -2.12
N GLN A 243 -8.26 -13.04 -2.08
CA GLN A 243 -7.14 -13.65 -1.32
C GLN A 243 -7.37 -13.64 0.19
N PHE A 244 -8.36 -12.88 0.64
CA PHE A 244 -8.60 -12.59 2.04
C PHE A 244 -9.95 -13.18 2.45
N VAL A 245 -9.95 -13.89 3.57
CA VAL A 245 -11.13 -14.59 4.10
C VAL A 245 -12.24 -13.61 4.47
N ASP A 246 -13.48 -13.99 4.16
CA ASP A 246 -14.68 -13.29 4.65
C ASP A 246 -14.66 -13.20 6.18
N LEU A 247 -14.81 -11.98 6.70
CA LEU A 247 -14.70 -11.71 8.11
C LEU A 247 -15.79 -12.35 8.95
N THR A 248 -17.01 -12.51 8.41
CA THR A 248 -18.14 -13.08 9.17
C THR A 248 -17.94 -14.57 9.43
N SER A 249 -17.53 -15.32 8.40
CA SER A 249 -17.14 -16.73 8.52
C SER A 249 -15.91 -16.90 9.40
N LEU A 250 -14.92 -16.01 9.28
CA LEU A 250 -13.67 -16.06 10.03
C LEU A 250 -13.88 -15.90 11.55
N ILE A 251 -14.82 -15.08 11.99
CA ILE A 251 -15.09 -14.85 13.43
C ILE A 251 -16.27 -15.67 13.96
N ALA A 252 -16.93 -16.45 13.09
CA ALA A 252 -18.18 -17.16 13.38
C ALA A 252 -19.26 -16.27 14.02
N GLN A 253 -19.46 -15.08 13.46
CA GLN A 253 -20.53 -14.17 13.87
C GLN A 253 -21.30 -13.70 12.63
N GLU A 254 -22.62 -13.67 12.75
CA GLU A 254 -23.52 -13.16 11.70
C GLU A 254 -23.32 -11.65 11.47
N THR A 255 -22.98 -10.91 12.52
CA THR A 255 -22.79 -9.46 12.47
C THR A 255 -21.36 -9.08 12.82
N LEU A 256 -20.75 -8.22 12.00
CA LEU A 256 -19.42 -7.70 12.27
C LEU A 256 -19.45 -6.68 13.41
N PRO A 257 -18.56 -6.81 14.42
CA PRO A 257 -18.29 -5.74 15.37
C PRO A 257 -17.89 -4.44 14.65
N PHE A 258 -18.21 -3.29 15.25
CA PHE A 258 -18.03 -1.98 14.60
C PHE A 258 -16.59 -1.76 14.09
N TYR A 259 -15.57 -2.28 14.79
CA TYR A 259 -14.16 -2.13 14.45
C TYR A 259 -13.72 -3.02 13.27
N LEU A 260 -14.53 -3.98 12.84
CA LEU A 260 -14.30 -4.79 11.64
C LEU A 260 -15.10 -4.30 10.42
N THR A 261 -15.60 -3.06 10.45
CA THR A 261 -16.40 -2.50 9.36
C THR A 261 -15.55 -1.73 8.35
N SER A 262 -16.03 -1.63 7.11
CA SER A 262 -15.35 -0.91 6.03
C SER A 262 -15.00 0.54 6.37
N PRO A 263 -15.86 1.35 7.02
CA PRO A 263 -15.50 2.71 7.41
C PRO A 263 -14.27 2.77 8.34
N VAL A 264 -14.11 1.78 9.23
CA VAL A 264 -12.96 1.73 10.15
C VAL A 264 -11.67 1.39 9.39
N PHE A 265 -11.71 0.43 8.47
CA PHE A 265 -10.53 0.13 7.65
C PHE A 265 -10.15 1.27 6.71
N LEU A 266 -11.14 2.02 6.19
CA LEU A 266 -10.89 3.24 5.43
C LEU A 266 -10.22 4.31 6.32
N ALA A 267 -10.73 4.52 7.53
CA ALA A 267 -10.13 5.42 8.49
C ALA A 267 -8.69 5.02 8.83
N LEU A 268 -8.40 3.72 8.97
CA LEU A 268 -7.05 3.20 9.20
C LEU A 268 -6.09 3.56 8.06
N LEU A 269 -6.48 3.40 6.79
CA LEU A 269 -5.64 3.83 5.67
C LEU A 269 -5.41 5.34 5.67
N LEU A 270 -6.44 6.13 5.93
CA LEU A 270 -6.29 7.59 6.03
C LEU A 270 -5.38 8.01 7.20
N ILE A 271 -5.44 7.29 8.33
CA ILE A 271 -4.53 7.47 9.46
C ILE A 271 -3.09 7.16 9.04
N TRP A 272 -2.85 6.09 8.29
CA TRP A 272 -1.52 5.74 7.77
C TRP A 272 -0.99 6.72 6.72
N ILE A 273 -1.86 7.39 5.98
CA ILE A 273 -1.48 8.45 5.04
C ILE A 273 -1.10 9.74 5.79
N THR A 274 -1.82 10.07 6.85
CA THR A 274 -1.67 11.39 7.51
C THR A 274 -0.69 11.39 8.68
N THR A 275 -0.70 10.33 9.51
CA THR A 275 0.05 10.32 10.78
C THR A 275 1.57 10.26 10.58
N PRO A 276 2.15 9.41 9.71
CA PRO A 276 3.60 9.34 9.58
C PRO A 276 4.25 10.65 9.08
N PRO A 277 3.70 11.37 8.08
CA PRO A 277 4.19 12.70 7.72
C PRO A 277 4.08 13.70 8.88
N ILE A 278 2.95 13.73 9.60
CA ILE A 278 2.77 14.62 10.76
C ILE A 278 3.83 14.33 11.83
N PHE A 279 4.10 13.06 12.13
CA PHE A 279 5.15 12.67 13.05
C PHE A 279 6.55 13.10 12.56
N GLY A 280 6.83 12.90 11.27
CA GLY A 280 8.06 13.36 10.63
C GLY A 280 8.24 14.88 10.70
N TYR A 281 7.16 15.64 10.55
CA TYR A 281 7.15 17.10 10.69
C TYR A 281 7.58 17.57 12.08
N PHE A 282 6.95 17.04 13.15
CA PHE A 282 7.29 17.44 14.52
C PHE A 282 8.75 17.14 14.87
N PHE A 283 9.24 15.98 14.42
CA PHE A 283 10.63 15.63 14.64
C PHE A 283 11.59 16.55 13.87
N PHE A 284 11.24 16.89 12.63
CA PHE A 284 12.01 17.80 11.80
C PHE A 284 12.00 19.25 12.32
N GLU A 285 10.90 19.70 12.93
CA GLU A 285 10.81 21.00 13.59
C GLU A 285 11.74 21.09 14.81
N SER A 286 11.76 20.04 15.63
CA SER A 286 12.57 19.97 16.85
C SER A 286 14.09 19.89 16.62
N ARG A 287 14.55 19.66 15.37
CA ARG A 287 15.97 19.67 15.05
C ARG A 287 16.47 21.09 14.80
N ASP A 288 17.31 21.55 15.72
CA ASP A 288 18.26 22.64 15.48
C ASP A 288 19.32 22.12 14.50
N LEU A 289 19.12 22.43 13.22
CA LEU A 289 20.12 22.20 12.18
C LEU A 289 21.05 23.42 12.17
N VAL A 290 21.96 23.45 13.16
CA VAL A 290 23.11 24.37 13.24
C VAL A 290 24.26 23.82 12.40
#